data_AF-A0A078JPH3-F1
#
_entry.id   AF-A0A078JPH3-F1
#
_cell.length_a   1.000
_cell.length_b   1.000
_cell.length_c   1.000
_cell.angle_alpha   90.00
_cell.angle_beta   90.00
_cell.angle_gamma   90.00
#
_symmetry.space_group_name_H-M   'P 1'
#
loop_
_entity.id
_entity.type
_entity.pdbx_description
1 polymer ?
#
loop_
_entity_poly.entity_id
_entity_poly.type
_entity_poly.pdbx_seq_one_letter_code
_entity_poly.pdbx_strand_id
1 'polypeptide(L)'
;MFNDYSKLSNEPGDSMYAVTSWCRMPFYEANFGKGCPVWVVGNVAPRLELVTMLLDSNDFKGIEAWVTLSEEDMLSFEQNPELLAFASPNPAVIF
;
A
#
# COMPACT_ATOMS: atom_id res chain seq x y z
N MET A 1 -8.57 -9.84 -17.12
CA MET A 1 -8.81 -10.21 -15.71
C MET A 1 -8.74 -9.02 -14.73
N PHE A 2 -8.35 -7.80 -15.17
CA PHE A 2 -8.26 -6.61 -14.32
C PHE A 2 -9.38 -5.57 -14.53
N ASN A 3 -10.40 -5.87 -15.32
CA ASN A 3 -11.16 -4.83 -16.04
C ASN A 3 -12.59 -4.56 -15.53
N ASP A 4 -12.93 -4.83 -14.26
CA ASP A 4 -14.32 -4.66 -13.82
C ASP A 4 -14.51 -4.42 -12.30
N TYR A 5 -13.58 -3.75 -11.64
CA TYR A 5 -13.81 -3.33 -10.23
C TYR A 5 -14.88 -2.22 -10.12
N SER A 6 -15.10 -1.46 -11.20
CA SER A 6 -16.19 -0.48 -11.30
C SER A 6 -17.60 -1.08 -11.31
N LYS A 7 -17.74 -2.41 -11.46
CA LYS A 7 -19.03 -3.11 -11.39
C LYS A 7 -19.37 -3.61 -9.98
N LEU A 8 -18.46 -3.47 -9.02
CA LEU A 8 -18.69 -3.86 -7.62
C LEU A 8 -19.25 -2.71 -6.78
N SER A 9 -19.11 -1.47 -7.23
CA SER A 9 -19.82 -0.33 -6.66
C SER A 9 -21.29 -0.41 -7.08
N ASN A 10 -22.17 -0.61 -6.11
CA ASN A 10 -23.61 -0.72 -6.36
C ASN A 10 -24.25 0.62 -6.79
N GLU A 11 -23.53 1.74 -6.69
CA GLU A 11 -24.05 3.07 -7.05
C GLU A 11 -23.14 3.83 -8.04
N PRO A 12 -23.71 4.52 -9.04
CA PRO A 12 -22.95 5.42 -9.91
C PRO A 12 -22.41 6.60 -9.11
N GLY A 13 -21.08 6.65 -8.92
CA GLY A 13 -20.38 7.70 -8.18
C GLY A 13 -19.60 7.20 -6.97
N ASP A 14 -19.76 5.93 -6.59
CA ASP A 14 -19.04 5.35 -5.46
C ASP A 14 -17.75 4.67 -5.94
N SER A 15 -16.62 5.36 -5.74
CA SER A 15 -15.28 4.82 -6.02
C SER A 15 -14.97 3.67 -5.05
N MET A 16 -14.78 2.45 -5.58
CA MET A 16 -14.43 1.29 -4.74
C MET A 16 -12.97 1.38 -4.26
N TYR A 17 -12.77 1.61 -2.97
CA TYR A 17 -11.46 1.52 -2.33
C TYR A 17 -11.16 0.08 -1.92
N ALA A 18 -10.09 -0.49 -2.47
CA ALA A 18 -9.66 -1.85 -2.14
C ALA A 18 -8.43 -1.81 -1.24
N VAL A 19 -8.49 -2.54 -0.13
CA VAL A 19 -7.35 -2.73 0.78
C VAL A 19 -6.96 -4.19 0.80
N THR A 20 -5.66 -4.48 0.64
CA THR A 20 -5.10 -5.82 0.78
C THR A 20 -4.00 -5.80 1.83
N SER A 21 -3.90 -6.84 2.64
CA SER A 21 -2.90 -6.96 3.70
C SER A 21 -2.04 -8.19 3.48
N TRP A 22 -0.73 -7.96 3.44
CA TRP A 22 0.34 -8.95 3.38
C TRP A 22 1.11 -9.00 4.70
N CYS A 23 0.60 -8.36 5.75
CA CYS A 23 1.19 -8.38 7.09
C CYS A 23 1.27 -9.81 7.62
N ARG A 24 2.36 -10.11 8.34
CA ARG A 24 2.68 -11.40 8.97
C ARG A 24 2.83 -12.56 8.00
N MET A 25 2.94 -12.28 6.71
CA MET A 25 3.38 -13.27 5.73
C MET A 25 4.91 -13.46 5.88
N PRO A 26 5.44 -14.68 5.69
CA PRO A 26 6.85 -14.98 5.93
C PRO A 26 7.78 -14.49 4.81
N PHE A 27 7.50 -13.33 4.20
CA PHE A 27 8.28 -12.82 3.07
C PHE A 27 9.73 -12.52 3.45
N TYR A 28 9.97 -11.92 4.60
CA TYR A 28 11.32 -11.66 5.08
C TYR A 28 12.04 -12.92 5.61
N GLU A 29 11.38 -14.08 5.64
CA GLU A 29 12.02 -15.38 5.93
C GLU A 29 12.43 -16.11 4.64
N ALA A 30 12.06 -15.59 3.47
CA ALA A 30 12.30 -16.22 2.17
C ALA A 30 13.80 -16.21 1.80
N ASN A 31 14.52 -17.27 2.20
CA ASN A 31 15.94 -17.43 1.92
C ASN A 31 16.20 -18.55 0.91
N PHE A 32 16.67 -18.17 -0.29
CA PHE A 32 16.99 -19.09 -1.38
C PHE A 32 18.50 -19.40 -1.47
N GLY A 33 19.25 -19.25 -0.37
CA GLY A 33 20.69 -19.49 -0.29
C GLY A 33 21.57 -18.23 -0.45
N LYS A 34 20.96 -17.04 -0.47
CA LYS A 34 21.66 -15.73 -0.57
C LYS A 34 21.27 -14.74 0.53
N GLY A 35 20.64 -15.21 1.59
CA GLY A 35 20.08 -14.36 2.65
C GLY A 35 18.61 -14.04 2.42
N CYS A 36 18.02 -13.33 3.38
CA CYS A 36 16.64 -12.89 3.35
C CYS A 36 16.48 -11.55 2.60
N PRO A 37 15.26 -11.20 2.16
CA PRO A 37 14.98 -9.89 1.58
C PRO A 37 15.31 -8.75 2.56
N VAL A 38 15.88 -7.67 2.03
CA VAL A 38 16.09 -6.43 2.80
C VAL A 38 14.81 -5.59 2.83
N TRP A 39 13.99 -5.69 1.78
CA TRP A 39 12.74 -4.97 1.66
C TRP A 39 11.76 -5.74 0.76
N VAL A 40 10.50 -5.79 1.16
CA VAL A 40 9.41 -6.41 0.41
C VAL A 40 8.49 -5.28 -0.05
N VAL A 41 8.26 -5.18 -1.36
CA VAL A 41 7.42 -4.12 -1.95
C VAL A 41 6.14 -4.71 -2.53
N GLY A 42 5.03 -3.99 -2.35
CA GLY A 42 3.75 -4.32 -2.96
C GLY A 42 3.70 -4.00 -4.46
N ASN A 43 2.66 -4.48 -5.13
CA ASN A 43 2.36 -4.10 -6.52
C ASN A 43 1.33 -2.96 -6.51
N VAL A 44 1.80 -1.73 -6.67
CA VAL A 44 0.96 -0.60 -7.05
C VAL A 44 1.00 -0.47 -8.57
N ALA A 45 0.17 -1.26 -9.25
CA ALA A 45 0.00 -1.12 -10.69
C ALA A 45 -0.62 0.26 -10.96
N PRO A 46 -0.04 1.10 -11.85
CA PRO A 46 -0.55 2.46 -12.09
C PRO A 46 -2.00 2.53 -12.58
N ARG A 47 -2.56 1.41 -13.05
CA ARG A 47 -3.94 1.29 -13.56
C ARG A 47 -4.95 0.85 -12.50
N LEU A 48 -4.49 0.53 -11.29
CA LEU A 48 -5.33 0.21 -10.15
C LEU A 48 -5.36 1.44 -9.24
N GLU A 49 -6.11 2.45 -9.66
CA GLU A 49 -6.48 3.55 -8.78
C GLU A 49 -7.27 2.97 -7.59
N LEU A 50 -7.13 3.59 -6.41
CA LEU A 50 -7.88 3.24 -5.19
C LEU A 50 -7.46 1.90 -4.53
N VAL A 51 -6.22 1.45 -4.73
CA VAL A 51 -5.68 0.26 -4.06
C VAL A 51 -4.70 0.65 -2.97
N THR A 52 -4.91 0.10 -1.79
CA THR A 52 -3.96 0.16 -0.68
C THR A 52 -3.40 -1.23 -0.40
N MET A 53 -2.08 -1.35 -0.34
CA MET A 53 -1.38 -2.55 0.13
C MET A 53 -0.72 -2.29 1.47
N LEU A 54 -0.98 -3.15 2.46
CA LEU A 54 -0.34 -3.11 3.77
C LEU A 54 0.74 -4.21 3.83
N LEU A 55 1.97 -3.82 4.13
CA LEU A 55 3.12 -4.70 4.28
C LEU A 55 3.79 -4.49 5.63
N ASP A 56 4.45 -5.51 6.16
CA ASP A 56 5.31 -5.31 7.33
C ASP A 56 6.52 -4.46 6.94
N SER A 57 6.90 -3.51 7.82
CA SER A 57 8.13 -2.75 7.65
C SER A 57 9.35 -3.68 7.71
N ASN A 58 10.45 -3.26 7.08
CA ASN A 58 11.69 -4.04 7.07
C ASN A 58 12.33 -4.23 8.46
N ASP A 59 12.01 -3.36 9.41
CA ASP A 59 12.43 -3.47 10.81
C ASP A 59 11.45 -4.29 11.67
N PHE A 60 10.36 -4.78 11.07
CA PHE A 60 9.26 -5.53 11.69
C PHE A 60 8.57 -4.81 12.86
N LYS A 61 8.78 -3.50 13.02
CA LYS A 61 8.19 -2.71 14.11
C LYS A 61 6.92 -1.98 13.70
N GLY A 62 6.61 -1.95 12.41
CA GLY A 62 5.48 -1.20 11.87
C GLY A 62 4.92 -1.80 10.58
N ILE A 63 4.07 -1.00 9.95
CA ILE A 63 3.38 -1.35 8.70
C ILE A 63 3.68 -0.24 7.69
N GLU A 64 4.02 -0.62 6.46
CA GLU A 64 4.05 0.26 5.31
C GLU A 64 2.73 0.19 4.56
N ALA A 65 2.10 1.35 4.33
CA ALA A 65 0.92 1.47 3.50
C ALA A 65 1.30 2.05 2.14
N TRP A 66 1.15 1.24 1.09
CA TRP A 66 1.36 1.64 -0.30
C TRP A 66 0.01 1.98 -0.91
N VAL A 67 -0.20 3.26 -1.19
CA VAL A 67 -1.51 3.82 -1.56
C VAL A 67 -1.47 4.36 -2.98
N THR A 68 -2.42 3.99 -3.83
CA THR A 68 -2.66 4.62 -5.14
C THR A 68 -3.95 5.43 -5.12
N LEU A 69 -3.83 6.72 -5.46
CA LEU A 69 -4.93 7.68 -5.57
C LEU A 69 -4.71 8.54 -6.82
N SER A 70 -5.71 9.34 -7.19
CA SER A 70 -5.51 10.44 -8.13
C SER A 70 -4.51 11.44 -7.56
N GLU A 71 -3.86 12.25 -8.42
CA GLU A 71 -2.91 13.27 -7.95
C GLU A 71 -3.58 14.28 -7.00
N GLU A 72 -4.81 14.69 -7.30
CA GLU A 72 -5.61 15.61 -6.47
C GLU A 72 -5.93 15.00 -5.09
N ASP A 73 -6.36 13.74 -5.06
CA ASP A 73 -6.67 13.03 -3.81
C ASP A 73 -5.40 12.76 -3.00
N MET A 74 -4.28 12.44 -3.67
CA MET A 74 -3.00 12.18 -2.99
C MET A 74 -2.48 13.44 -2.30
N LEU A 75 -2.59 14.61 -2.93
CA LEU A 75 -2.22 15.90 -2.32
C LEU A 75 -2.99 16.15 -1.02
N SER A 76 -4.30 15.86 -1.02
CA SER A 76 -5.15 15.99 0.17
C SER A 76 -4.83 14.93 1.21
N PHE A 77 -4.55 13.70 0.78
CA PHE A 77 -4.20 12.57 1.62
C PHE A 77 -2.90 12.80 2.39
N GLU A 78 -1.83 13.20 1.69
CA GLU A 78 -0.50 13.44 2.29
C GLU A 78 -0.48 14.60 3.29
N GLN A 79 -1.41 15.55 3.16
CA GLN A 79 -1.53 16.72 4.05
C GLN A 79 -2.53 16.51 5.19
N ASN A 80 -3.22 15.36 5.24
CA ASN A 80 -4.27 15.12 6.23
C ASN A 80 -3.69 15.05 7.66
N PRO A 81 -4.09 15.92 8.60
CA PRO A 81 -3.51 15.98 9.94
C PRO A 81 -3.83 14.74 10.80
N GLU A 82 -4.97 14.08 10.58
CA GLU A 82 -5.32 12.85 11.28
C GLU A 82 -4.44 11.68 10.81
N LEU A 83 -4.11 11.64 9.51
CA LEU A 83 -3.15 10.67 8.97
C LEU A 83 -1.74 10.93 9.50
N LEU A 84 -1.29 12.19 9.42
CA LEU A 84 0.06 12.60 9.84
C LEU A 84 0.31 12.43 11.34
N ALA A 85 -0.74 12.33 12.16
CA ALA A 85 -0.61 11.98 13.57
C ALA A 85 -0.09 10.54 13.81
N PHE A 86 -0.21 9.65 12.82
CA PHE A 86 0.14 8.23 12.94
C PHE A 86 1.05 7.70 11.83
N ALA A 87 1.17 8.40 10.71
CA ALA A 87 1.94 7.98 9.55
C ALA A 87 2.94 9.05 9.11
N SER A 88 4.04 8.59 8.52
CA SER A 88 5.01 9.45 7.82
C SER A 88 4.87 9.19 6.32
N PRO A 89 4.49 10.19 5.50
CA PRO A 89 4.44 10.03 4.06
C PRO A 89 5.84 9.82 3.48
N ASN A 90 5.99 8.82 2.62
CA ASN A 90 7.23 8.51 1.90
C ASN A 90 8.52 8.63 2.77
N PRO A 91 8.63 7.84 3.85
CA PRO A 91 9.80 7.91 4.72
C PRO A 91 11.04 7.46 3.95
N ALA A 92 12.20 8.03 4.28
CA ALA A 92 13.45 7.61 3.67
C ALA A 92 13.72 6.13 3.94
N VAL A 93 14.08 5.37 2.89
CA VAL A 93 14.56 3.99 3.05
C VAL A 93 15.94 4.04 3.70
N ILE A 94 16.02 3.60 4.96
CA ILE A 94 17.28 3.55 5.72
C ILE A 94 17.85 2.13 5.57
N PHE A 95 19.08 2.02 5.04
CA PHE A 95 19.81 0.77 4.85
C PHE A 95 20.82 0.53 5.97
#